data_AF-A0A2D4HTV7-F1
#
_entry.id   AF-A0A2D4HTV7-F1
#
_cell.length_a   1.000
_cell.length_b   1.000
_cell.length_c   1.000
_cell.angle_alpha   90.00
_cell.angle_beta   90.00
_cell.angle_gamma   90.00
#
_symmetry.space_group_name_H-M   'P 1'
#
loop_
_entity.id
_entity.type
_entity.pdbx_description
1 polymer ?
#
loop_
_entity_poly.entity_id
_entity_poly.type
_entity_poly.pdbx_seq_one_letter_code
_entity_poly.pdbx_strand_id
1 'polypeptide(L)'
;DIITVIEGRAENYWWRGQNKRTLKVGQFPRNTVTSVAGLSAHDISQPLKNSFIHTGHGDTNPQQSWGFPDKIDDLYLGNPMDPPDVLGLDLNTARPTQLPGRTKSGAALL
;
A
#
# COMPACT_ATOMS: atom_id res chain seq x y z
N ASP A 1 -17.84 15.90 -7.62
CA ASP A 1 -19.01 15.03 -7.85
C ASP A 1 -19.25 14.17 -6.63
N ILE A 2 -20.48 13.68 -6.41
CA ILE A 2 -20.81 12.69 -5.38
C ILE A 2 -20.92 11.32 -6.05
N ILE A 3 -20.27 10.32 -5.45
CA ILE A 3 -20.33 8.93 -5.91
C ILE A 3 -21.04 8.09 -4.85
N THR A 4 -22.07 7.35 -5.26
CA THR A 4 -22.63 6.28 -4.43
C THR A 4 -21.76 5.04 -4.64
N VAL A 5 -21.08 4.59 -3.58
CA VAL A 5 -20.27 3.35 -3.62
C VAL A 5 -21.21 2.15 -3.72
N ILE A 6 -20.95 1.26 -4.68
CA ILE A 6 -21.70 0.02 -4.89
C ILE A 6 -20.88 -1.16 -4.34
N GLU A 7 -19.58 -1.21 -4.68
CA GLU A 7 -18.63 -2.18 -4.17
C GLU A 7 -17.37 -1.44 -3.74
N GLY A 8 -17.02 -1.54 -2.45
CA GLY A 8 -15.83 -0.93 -1.90
C GLY A 8 -15.57 -1.44 -0.50
N ARG A 9 -14.38 -2.01 -0.29
CA ARG A 9 -13.85 -2.35 1.03
C ARG A 9 -12.56 -1.59 1.27
N ALA A 10 -12.20 -1.38 2.52
CA ALA A 10 -10.98 -0.65 2.87
C ALA A 10 -9.74 -1.29 2.25
N GLU A 11 -9.73 -2.62 2.11
CA GLU A 11 -8.65 -3.42 1.55
C GLU A 11 -8.49 -3.27 0.03
N ASN A 12 -9.49 -2.73 -0.67
CA ASN A 12 -9.51 -2.65 -2.12
C ASN A 12 -9.01 -1.29 -2.60
N TYR A 13 -8.03 -1.29 -3.50
CA TYR A 13 -7.61 -0.06 -4.18
C TYR A 13 -8.66 0.43 -5.18
N TRP A 14 -9.25 -0.48 -5.97
CA TRP A 14 -10.33 -0.13 -6.90
C TRP A 14 -11.68 -0.34 -6.26
N TRP A 15 -12.53 0.68 -6.37
CA TRP A 15 -13.94 0.63 -5.96
C TRP A 15 -14.82 0.79 -7.19
N ARG A 16 -16.06 0.32 -7.09
CA ARG A 16 -17.10 0.52 -8.10
C ARG A 16 -18.21 1.39 -7.52
N GLY A 17 -18.66 2.36 -8.29
CA GLY A 17 -19.71 3.26 -7.85
C GLY A 17 -20.39 4.01 -8.99
N GLN A 18 -21.45 4.72 -8.63
CA GLN A 18 -22.24 5.51 -9.55
C GLN A 18 -22.04 7.00 -9.29
N ASN A 19 -21.67 7.76 -10.32
CA ASN A 19 -21.65 9.22 -10.25
C ASN A 19 -23.09 9.75 -10.24
N LYS A 20 -23.50 10.43 -9.15
CA LYS A 20 -24.89 10.90 -8.99
C LYS A 20 -25.34 11.92 -10.05
N ARG A 21 -24.40 12.66 -10.65
CA ARG A 21 -24.69 13.69 -11.66
C ARG A 21 -24.86 13.10 -13.06
N THR A 22 -24.00 12.16 -13.44
CA THR A 22 -24.01 11.59 -14.80
C THR A 22 -24.74 10.26 -14.91
N LEU A 23 -25.09 9.66 -13.76
CA LEU A 23 -25.68 8.32 -13.62
C LEU A 23 -24.80 7.17 -14.14
N LYS A 24 -23.58 7.45 -14.60
CA LYS A 24 -22.62 6.44 -15.06
C LYS A 24 -22.10 5.62 -13.89
N VAL A 25 -22.01 4.31 -14.10
CA VAL A 25 -21.37 3.36 -13.19
C VAL A 25 -20.01 3.00 -13.74
N GLY A 26 -19.00 2.96 -12.88
CA GLY A 26 -17.64 2.59 -13.27
C GLY A 26 -16.75 2.31 -12.06
N GLN A 27 -15.53 1.89 -12.36
CA GLN A 27 -14.48 1.73 -11.36
C GLN A 27 -13.73 3.06 -11.17
N PHE A 28 -13.24 3.28 -9.96
CA PHE A 28 -12.40 4.42 -9.62
C PHE A 28 -11.42 4.04 -8.50
N PRO A 29 -10.23 4.68 -8.45
CA PRO A 29 -9.29 4.43 -7.36
C PRO A 29 -9.83 5.01 -6.06
N ARG A 30 -9.77 4.23 -4.98
CA ARG A 30 -10.26 4.61 -3.64
C ARG A 30 -9.68 5.94 -3.15
N ASN A 31 -8.40 6.22 -3.43
CA ASN A 31 -7.72 7.44 -2.99
C ASN A 31 -8.18 8.72 -3.73
N THR A 32 -9.04 8.60 -4.75
CA THR A 32 -9.62 9.76 -5.46
C THR A 32 -10.90 10.30 -4.79
N VAL A 33 -11.39 9.63 -3.75
CA VAL A 33 -12.60 10.01 -3.02
C VAL A 33 -12.35 10.10 -1.51
N THR A 34 -13.23 10.80 -0.82
CA THR A 34 -13.29 10.81 0.65
C THR A 34 -14.72 10.51 1.10
N SER A 35 -14.86 9.92 2.29
CA SER A 35 -16.18 9.63 2.87
C SER A 35 -16.86 10.93 3.29
N VAL A 36 -18.11 11.11 2.86
CA VAL A 36 -18.95 12.24 3.30
C VAL A 36 -19.36 12.13 4.77
N ALA A 37 -19.34 10.92 5.34
CA ALA A 37 -19.67 10.67 6.74
C ALA A 37 -18.46 10.87 7.68
N GLY A 38 -17.31 11.25 7.14
CA GLY A 38 -16.03 11.20 7.85
C GLY A 38 -15.39 9.81 7.78
N LEU A 39 -14.12 9.72 8.18
CA LEU A 39 -13.34 8.48 8.21
C LEU A 39 -13.44 7.82 9.59
N SER A 40 -13.48 6.49 9.59
CA SER A 40 -13.43 5.65 10.78
C SER A 40 -12.28 4.64 10.69
N ALA A 41 -12.01 3.94 11.79
CA ALA A 41 -11.02 2.86 11.79
C ALA A 41 -11.37 1.73 10.81
N HIS A 42 -12.66 1.51 10.51
CA HIS A 42 -13.12 0.51 9.55
C HIS A 42 -12.77 0.89 8.10
N ASP A 43 -12.45 2.15 7.85
CA ASP A 43 -11.97 2.62 6.55
C ASP A 43 -10.46 2.41 6.38
N ILE A 44 -9.73 1.98 7.40
CA ILE A 44 -8.28 1.76 7.28
C ILE A 44 -8.05 0.34 6.76
N SER A 45 -7.29 0.20 5.67
CA SER A 45 -6.92 -1.12 5.16
C SER A 45 -5.96 -1.79 6.14
N GLN A 46 -5.91 -3.12 6.12
CA GLN A 46 -4.79 -3.82 6.74
C GLN A 46 -3.46 -3.42 6.06
N PRO A 47 -2.32 -3.46 6.79
CA PRO A 47 -1.01 -3.29 6.18
C PRO A 47 -0.80 -4.24 5.00
N LEU A 48 -0.14 -3.76 3.94
CA LEU A 48 0.11 -4.59 2.77
C LEU A 48 1.02 -5.78 3.13
N LYS A 49 0.74 -6.94 2.56
CA LYS A 49 1.58 -8.13 2.78
C LYS A 49 3.00 -7.85 2.26
N ASN A 50 4.01 -8.15 3.07
CA ASN A 50 5.44 -7.87 2.80
C ASN A 50 5.82 -6.37 2.80
N SER A 51 5.01 -5.50 3.41
CA SER A 51 5.27 -4.05 3.49
C SER A 51 6.17 -3.63 4.66
N PHE A 52 6.49 -4.55 5.57
CA PHE A 52 7.37 -4.23 6.68
C PHE A 52 8.81 -4.14 6.18
N ILE A 53 9.44 -2.99 6.40
CA ILE A 53 10.81 -2.71 6.01
C ILE A 53 11.53 -2.18 7.24
N HIS A 54 12.62 -2.83 7.61
CA HIS A 54 13.50 -2.36 8.66
C HIS A 54 14.57 -1.46 8.04
N THR A 55 14.45 -0.15 8.26
CA THR A 55 15.29 0.88 7.59
C THR A 55 16.43 1.41 8.45
N GLY A 56 16.50 1.00 9.71
CA GLY A 56 17.56 1.39 10.63
C GLY A 56 17.40 0.79 12.02
N HIS A 57 18.50 0.73 12.76
CA HIS A 57 18.60 0.20 14.11
C HIS A 57 19.65 0.99 14.91
N GLY A 58 19.32 1.32 16.16
CA GLY A 58 20.27 1.88 17.12
C GLY A 58 20.73 0.82 18.11
N ASP A 59 22.03 0.78 18.38
CA ASP A 59 22.67 -0.14 19.34
C ASP A 59 23.38 0.68 20.43
N THR A 60 23.57 0.07 21.60
CA THR A 60 24.39 0.62 22.69
C THR A 60 25.85 0.85 22.30
N ASN A 61 26.39 0.02 21.40
CA ASN A 61 27.62 0.25 20.68
C ASN A 61 27.30 1.01 19.39
N PRO A 62 27.70 2.29 19.25
CA PRO A 62 27.40 3.09 18.07
C PRO A 62 27.93 2.49 16.76
N GLN A 63 28.98 1.66 16.81
CA GLN A 63 29.53 1.01 15.61
C GLN A 63 28.66 -0.14 15.08
N GLN A 64 27.70 -0.64 15.86
CA GLN A 64 26.74 -1.67 15.46
C GLN A 64 25.40 -1.07 14.99
N SER A 65 25.24 0.25 15.12
CA SER A 65 24.07 0.95 14.59
C SER A 65 24.14 1.06 13.08
N TRP A 66 22.99 1.03 12.42
CA TRP A 66 22.91 1.13 10.96
C TRP A 66 21.63 1.82 10.51
N GLY A 67 21.65 2.31 9.28
CA GLY A 67 20.57 3.13 8.73
C GLY A 67 20.44 4.47 9.45
N PHE A 68 19.26 5.07 9.36
CA PHE A 68 18.97 6.36 9.97
C PHE A 68 17.80 6.23 10.96
N PRO A 69 18.00 6.52 12.26
CA PRO A 69 16.93 6.42 13.25
C PRO A 69 15.91 7.57 13.14
N ASP A 70 16.30 8.68 12.52
CA ASP A 70 15.55 9.93 12.42
C ASP A 70 14.85 10.13 11.06
N LYS A 71 15.17 9.29 10.06
CA LYS A 71 14.56 9.41 8.72
C LYS A 71 14.46 8.06 8.00
N ILE A 72 13.52 8.02 7.07
CA ILE A 72 13.42 6.94 6.09
C ILE A 72 14.19 7.38 4.84
N ASP A 73 14.97 6.47 4.25
CA ASP A 73 15.71 6.75 3.02
C ASP A 73 14.75 7.07 1.86
N ASP A 74 15.10 8.05 1.03
CA ASP A 74 14.32 8.48 -0.13
C ASP A 74 14.05 7.31 -1.09
N LEU A 75 14.94 6.31 -1.10
CA LEU A 75 14.70 5.06 -1.83
C LEU A 75 13.36 4.42 -1.48
N TYR A 76 13.01 4.34 -0.20
CA TYR A 76 11.76 3.72 0.24
C TYR A 76 10.56 4.65 0.02
N LEU A 77 10.75 5.97 0.18
CA LEU A 77 9.69 6.96 -0.05
C LEU A 77 9.30 7.07 -1.53
N GLY A 78 10.28 6.98 -2.43
CA GLY A 78 10.06 7.04 -3.88
C GLY A 78 9.52 5.74 -4.49
N ASN A 79 9.44 4.66 -3.71
CA ASN A 79 9.01 3.35 -4.18
C ASN A 79 7.96 2.73 -3.24
N PRO A 80 6.74 3.30 -3.15
CA PRO A 80 5.67 2.70 -2.37
C PRO A 80 5.29 1.32 -2.92
N MET A 81 4.76 0.44 -2.06
CA MET A 81 4.19 -0.83 -2.49
C MET A 81 2.85 -0.60 -3.19
N ASP A 82 2.62 -1.30 -4.30
CA ASP A 82 1.31 -1.30 -4.95
C ASP A 82 0.31 -2.12 -4.12
N PRO A 83 -0.86 -1.56 -3.76
CA PRO A 83 -1.91 -2.34 -3.13
C PRO A 83 -2.46 -3.40 -4.09
N PRO A 84 -2.86 -4.59 -3.60
CA PRO A 84 -3.50 -5.60 -4.45
C PRO A 84 -4.85 -5.09 -4.97
N ASP A 85 -5.17 -5.42 -6.23
CA ASP A 85 -6.49 -5.15 -6.80
C ASP A 85 -7.46 -6.27 -6.43
N VAL A 86 -8.23 -6.08 -5.34
CA VAL A 86 -9.15 -7.10 -4.80
C VAL A 86 -10.60 -6.81 -5.19
N LEU A 87 -10.85 -6.47 -6.46
CA LEU A 87 -12.19 -6.63 -7.06
C LEU A 87 -12.40 -8.00 -7.70
N GLY A 88 -11.43 -8.92 -7.58
CA GLY A 88 -11.57 -10.31 -8.03
C GLY A 88 -11.44 -10.52 -9.55
N LEU A 89 -10.97 -9.52 -10.29
CA LEU A 89 -10.62 -9.60 -11.71
C LEU A 89 -9.10 -9.84 -11.83
N ASP A 90 -8.71 -11.10 -11.77
CA ASP A 90 -7.39 -11.71 -12.07
C ASP A 90 -6.07 -11.14 -11.47
N LEU A 91 -5.67 -11.77 -10.35
CA LEU A 91 -4.42 -12.53 -10.08
C LEU A 91 -3.01 -12.04 -10.47
N ASN A 92 -2.77 -10.80 -10.87
CA ASN A 92 -1.39 -10.29 -10.84
C ASN A 92 -1.07 -9.73 -9.46
N THR A 93 -0.62 -10.66 -8.60
CA THR A 93 0.10 -10.48 -7.33
C THR A 93 0.64 -9.06 -7.15
N ALA A 94 0.31 -8.41 -6.03
CA ALA A 94 0.97 -7.19 -5.57
C ALA A 94 2.46 -7.30 -5.92
N ARG A 95 2.93 -6.50 -6.89
CA ARG A 95 4.32 -6.58 -7.30
C ARG A 95 5.11 -6.15 -6.09
N PRO A 96 6.00 -7.01 -5.54
CA PRO A 96 6.90 -6.57 -4.50
C PRO A 96 7.63 -5.35 -5.05
N THR A 97 7.68 -4.27 -4.28
CA THR A 97 8.48 -3.11 -4.65
C THR A 97 9.89 -3.58 -5.03
N GLN A 98 10.27 -3.35 -6.30
CA GLN A 98 11.59 -3.67 -6.81
C GLN A 98 12.58 -2.62 -6.32
N LEU A 99 12.97 -2.76 -5.05
CA LEU A 99 14.03 -1.96 -4.48
C LEU A 99 15.38 -2.48 -5.00
N PRO A 100 16.31 -1.60 -5.41
CA PRO A 100 17.69 -1.99 -5.72
C PRO A 100 18.29 -2.76 -4.54
N GLY A 101 18.94 -3.90 -4.81
CA GLY A 101 19.58 -4.74 -3.78
C GLY A 101 18.72 -5.87 -3.21
N ARG A 102 17.44 -5.99 -3.58
CA ARG A 102 16.59 -7.16 -3.25
C ARG A 102 16.90 -8.38 -4.15
N THR A 103 18.17 -8.73 -4.35
CA THR A 103 18.51 -10.06 -4.88
C THR A 103 18.19 -11.07 -3.79
N LYS A 104 17.32 -12.05 -4.06
CA LYS A 104 17.21 -13.23 -3.20
C LYS A 104 18.59 -13.91 -3.19
N SER A 105 19.40 -13.64 -2.18
CA SER A 105 20.50 -14.54 -1.85
C SER A 105 19.83 -15.84 -1.42
N GLY A 106 19.81 -16.81 -2.32
CA GLY A 106 19.55 -18.19 -1.94
C GLY A 106 20.60 -18.53 -0.90
N ALA A 107 20.17 -18.73 0.34
CA ALA A 107 20.99 -19.39 1.34
C ALA A 107 21.13 -20.85 0.91
N ALA A 108 22.10 -21.09 0.04
CA ALA A 108 22.79 -22.36 -0.06
C ALA A 108 23.93 -22.32 0.96
N LEU A 109 23.95 -23.31 1.87
CA LEU A 109 25.09 -23.82 2.64
C LEU A 109 25.82 -22.77 3.53
N LEU A 110 25.92 -22.90 4.85
CA LEU A 110 26.23 -24.04 5.73
C LEU A 110 25.56 -23.84 7.09
#